data_AF-A0A2D5T4R9-F1
#
_entry.id   AF-A0A2D5T4R9-F1
#
_cell.length_a   1.000
_cell.length_b   1.000
_cell.length_c   1.000
_cell.angle_alpha   90.00
_cell.angle_beta   90.00
_cell.angle_gamma   90.00
#
_symmetry.space_group_name_H-M   'P 1'
#
loop_
_entity.id
_entity.type
_entity.pdbx_description
1 polymer ?
#
loop_
_entity_poly.entity_id
_entity_poly.type
_entity_poly.pdbx_seq_one_letter_code
_entity_poly.pdbx_strand_id
1 'polypeptide(L)'
;MSLYNVFDIAGSGMSAQNIRLNTTASNISNANSISSSQDKVYRARHPVFAAELTKASAAHDPNQPNASVGVKVLGIVESDKPLQVEYNPNHPSADKDGYIYKPNVNVVEEMANM
;
A
#
# COMPACT_ATOMS: atom_id res chain seq x y z
N MET A 1 10.85 -32.26 1.32
CA MET A 1 11.01 -31.14 0.37
C MET A 1 9.69 -30.44 -0.01
N SER A 2 8.52 -31.09 -0.02
CA SER A 2 7.26 -30.42 -0.42
C SER A 2 6.58 -29.57 0.68
N LEU A 3 6.46 -30.10 1.92
CA LEU A 3 5.71 -29.42 3.00
C LEU A 3 6.34 -28.09 3.46
N TYR A 4 7.67 -28.01 3.56
CA TYR A 4 8.36 -26.77 3.97
C TYR A 4 8.13 -25.63 2.97
N ASN A 5 8.18 -25.92 1.66
CA ASN A 5 7.91 -24.93 0.62
C ASN A 5 6.48 -24.38 0.68
N VAL A 6 5.49 -25.20 1.06
CA VAL A 6 4.10 -24.76 1.23
C VAL A 6 3.99 -23.78 2.42
N PHE A 7 4.64 -24.08 3.54
CA PHE A 7 4.67 -23.18 4.70
C PHE A 7 5.40 -21.87 4.40
N ASP A 8 6.50 -21.92 3.63
CA ASP A 8 7.24 -20.72 3.22
C ASP A 8 6.40 -19.83 2.30
N ILE A 9 5.68 -20.40 1.32
CA ILE A 9 4.75 -19.63 0.47
C ILE A 9 3.64 -19.03 1.32
N ALA A 10 2.97 -19.84 2.15
CA ALA A 10 1.87 -19.38 2.98
C ALA A 10 2.32 -18.27 3.95
N GLY A 11 3.51 -18.42 4.55
CA GLY A 11 4.12 -17.41 5.40
C GLY A 11 4.43 -16.13 4.65
N SER A 12 5.00 -16.22 3.45
CA SER A 12 5.29 -15.05 2.60
C SER A 12 4.01 -14.32 2.15
N GLY A 13 2.96 -15.06 1.79
CA GLY A 13 1.66 -14.51 1.42
C GLY A 13 0.95 -13.86 2.61
N MET A 14 1.00 -14.48 3.78
CA MET A 14 0.42 -13.92 5.02
C MET A 14 1.14 -12.64 5.44
N SER A 15 2.48 -12.62 5.34
CA SER A 15 3.27 -11.41 5.62
C SER A 15 2.93 -10.27 4.65
N ALA A 16 2.83 -10.56 3.35
CA ALA A 16 2.43 -9.60 2.34
C ALA A 16 1.02 -9.05 2.60
N GLN A 17 0.06 -9.91 2.96
CA GLN A 17 -1.30 -9.50 3.27
C GLN A 17 -1.37 -8.68 4.57
N ASN A 18 -0.57 -9.00 5.59
CA ASN A 18 -0.48 -8.18 6.80
C ASN A 18 0.02 -6.76 6.47
N ILE A 19 1.02 -6.63 5.59
CA ILE A 19 1.48 -5.32 5.10
C ILE A 19 0.37 -4.58 4.33
N ARG A 20 -0.40 -5.27 3.49
CA ARG A 20 -1.56 -4.71 2.81
C ARG A 20 -2.59 -4.16 3.80
N LEU A 21 -2.99 -4.96 4.78
CA LEU A 21 -3.94 -4.55 5.81
C LEU A 21 -3.42 -3.35 6.63
N ASN A 22 -2.16 -3.36 7.04
CA ASN A 22 -1.57 -2.24 7.78
C ASN A 22 -1.53 -0.95 6.95
N THR A 23 -1.23 -1.05 5.65
CA THR A 23 -1.18 0.11 4.76
C THR A 23 -2.59 0.68 4.55
N THR A 24 -3.56 -0.18 4.27
CA THR A 24 -4.97 0.20 4.12
C THR A 24 -5.54 0.79 5.40
N ALA A 25 -5.25 0.20 6.57
CA ALA A 25 -5.64 0.75 7.86
C ALA A 25 -5.02 2.15 8.09
N SER A 26 -3.75 2.32 7.74
CA SER A 26 -3.07 3.62 7.82
C SER A 26 -3.73 4.66 6.91
N ASN A 27 -4.08 4.29 5.67
CA ASN A 27 -4.80 5.17 4.75
C ASN A 27 -6.16 5.59 5.32
N ILE A 28 -6.97 4.63 5.77
CA ILE A 28 -8.30 4.90 6.35
C ILE A 28 -8.18 5.81 7.59
N SER A 29 -7.20 5.56 8.46
CA SER A 29 -6.99 6.38 9.67
C SER A 29 -6.63 7.82 9.36
N ASN A 30 -5.92 8.05 8.25
CA ASN A 30 -5.50 9.37 7.81
C ASN A 30 -6.44 10.02 6.79
N ALA A 31 -7.52 9.35 6.37
CA ALA A 31 -8.39 9.83 5.28
C ALA A 31 -9.01 11.22 5.54
N ASN A 32 -9.20 11.58 6.81
CA ASN A 32 -9.77 12.87 7.23
C ASN A 32 -8.72 13.86 7.77
N SER A 33 -7.42 13.59 7.59
CA SER A 33 -6.34 14.44 8.11
C SER A 33 -6.15 15.69 7.22
N ILE A 34 -6.71 16.82 7.64
CA ILE A 34 -6.68 18.08 6.90
C ILE A 34 -5.43 18.88 7.26
N SER A 35 -4.80 19.54 6.27
CA SER A 35 -3.72 20.50 6.50
C SER A 35 -3.96 21.82 5.77
N SER A 36 -3.29 22.88 6.25
CA SER A 36 -3.23 24.20 5.61
C SER A 36 -2.17 24.29 4.51
N SER A 37 -1.31 23.28 4.37
CA SER A 37 -0.25 23.27 3.37
C SER A 37 -0.26 21.95 2.60
N GLN A 38 -0.23 22.03 1.27
CA GLN A 38 -0.25 20.88 0.37
C GLN A 38 0.84 19.84 0.70
N ASP A 39 2.03 20.29 1.10
CA ASP A 39 3.18 19.42 1.35
C ASP A 39 3.08 18.65 2.68
N LYS A 40 2.17 19.07 3.56
CA LYS A 40 1.98 18.46 4.88
C LYS A 40 0.81 17.47 4.92
N VAL A 41 0.06 17.34 3.83
CA VAL A 41 -1.11 16.47 3.77
C VAL A 41 -0.67 15.03 3.52
N TYR A 42 -1.34 14.10 4.19
CA TYR A 42 -1.12 12.68 3.98
C TYR A 42 -1.48 12.27 2.55
N ARG A 43 -0.65 11.42 1.94
CA ARG A 43 -0.92 10.79 0.63
C ARG A 43 -1.18 9.31 0.84
N ALA A 44 -2.16 8.77 0.13
CA ALA A 44 -2.47 7.35 0.14
C ALA A 44 -1.23 6.53 -0.22
N ARG A 45 -1.00 5.45 0.53
CA ARG A 45 0.14 4.55 0.36
C ARG A 45 -0.32 3.21 -0.19
N HIS A 46 0.45 2.63 -1.10
CA HIS A 46 0.13 1.33 -1.69
C HIS A 46 1.35 0.41 -1.66
N PRO A 47 1.24 -0.82 -1.11
CA PRO A 47 2.32 -1.79 -1.15
C PRO A 47 2.44 -2.38 -2.56
N VAL A 48 3.68 -2.52 -3.04
CA VAL A 48 3.99 -3.15 -4.32
C VAL A 48 4.51 -4.55 -4.06
N PHE A 49 3.84 -5.54 -4.64
CA PHE A 49 4.22 -6.94 -4.53
C PHE A 49 4.85 -7.43 -5.82
N ALA A 50 5.84 -8.30 -5.69
CA ALA A 50 6.42 -9.06 -6.80
C ALA A 50 6.51 -10.53 -6.44
N ALA A 51 6.35 -11.39 -7.43
CA ALA A 51 6.75 -12.78 -7.30
C ALA A 51 8.28 -12.84 -7.17
N GLU A 52 8.81 -13.70 -6.30
CA GLU A 52 10.25 -14.00 -6.28
C GLU A 52 10.65 -14.82 -7.51
N LEU A 53 10.66 -14.15 -8.68
CA LEU A 53 11.03 -14.73 -9.97
C LEU A 53 12.46 -15.30 -9.94
N THR A 54 13.33 -14.77 -9.09
CA THR A 54 14.71 -15.26 -8.88
C THR A 54 14.75 -16.72 -8.41
N LYS A 55 13.71 -17.20 -7.70
CA LYS A 55 13.56 -18.62 -7.35
C LYS A 55 12.93 -19.43 -8.48
N ALA A 56 12.13 -18.80 -9.33
CA ALA A 56 11.50 -19.42 -10.50
C ALA A 56 12.49 -19.65 -11.66
N SER A 57 13.49 -18.79 -11.85
CA SER A 57 14.54 -18.98 -12.85
C SER A 57 15.54 -20.08 -12.45
N ALA A 58 15.73 -20.34 -11.16
CA ALA A 58 16.44 -21.52 -10.65
C ALA A 58 15.67 -22.85 -10.88
N ALA A 59 14.38 -22.77 -11.26
CA ALA A 59 13.54 -23.92 -11.64
C ALA A 59 13.80 -24.43 -13.06
N HIS A 60 14.64 -23.75 -13.85
CA HIS A 60 15.00 -24.18 -15.20
C HIS A 60 16.16 -25.19 -15.20
N ASP A 61 16.63 -25.63 -14.02
CA ASP A 61 17.47 -26.82 -13.89
C ASP A 61 16.59 -28.07 -14.14
N PRO A 62 16.92 -28.91 -15.15
CA PRO A 62 16.16 -30.14 -15.45
C PRO A 62 16.03 -31.11 -14.26
N ASN A 63 16.78 -30.93 -13.18
CA ASN A 63 16.71 -31.74 -11.97
C ASN A 63 15.74 -31.24 -10.88
N GLN A 64 15.09 -30.07 -11.03
CA GLN A 64 14.19 -29.49 -10.01
C GLN A 64 12.91 -28.88 -10.63
N PRO A 65 11.93 -29.71 -11.07
CA PRO A 65 10.77 -29.23 -11.84
C PRO A 65 9.76 -28.36 -11.06
N ASN A 66 9.93 -28.12 -9.75
CA ASN A 66 8.90 -27.55 -8.88
C ASN A 66 9.42 -26.42 -7.99
N ALA A 67 9.87 -25.31 -8.57
CA ALA A 67 10.09 -24.09 -7.78
C ALA A 67 8.76 -23.41 -7.46
N SER A 68 8.24 -23.72 -6.29
CA SER A 68 7.20 -22.96 -5.61
C SER A 68 7.65 -21.51 -5.37
N VAL A 69 6.91 -20.52 -5.89
CA VAL A 69 7.27 -19.09 -5.81
C VAL A 69 6.45 -18.39 -4.72
N GLY A 70 7.14 -17.78 -3.76
CA GLY A 70 6.52 -16.95 -2.72
C GLY A 70 6.30 -15.50 -3.16
N VAL A 71 5.64 -14.72 -2.31
CA VAL A 71 5.39 -13.28 -2.53
C VAL A 71 6.45 -12.46 -1.82
N LYS A 72 6.99 -11.45 -2.51
CA LYS A 72 7.90 -10.45 -1.94
C LYS A 72 7.27 -9.07 -2.00
N VAL A 73 7.43 -8.31 -0.93
CA VAL A 73 7.09 -6.88 -0.91
C VAL A 73 8.28 -6.09 -1.43
N LEU A 74 8.12 -5.38 -2.54
CA LEU A 74 9.16 -4.51 -3.11
C LEU A 74 9.29 -3.20 -2.33
N GLY A 75 8.17 -2.71 -1.79
CA GLY A 75 8.12 -1.47 -1.02
C GLY A 75 6.71 -0.93 -0.92
N ILE A 76 6.59 0.28 -0.39
CA ILE A 76 5.35 1.04 -0.32
C ILE A 76 5.57 2.33 -1.10
N VAL A 77 4.68 2.63 -2.04
CA VAL A 77 4.71 3.85 -2.84
C VAL A 77 3.57 4.77 -2.43
N GLU A 78 3.80 6.08 -2.51
CA GLU A 78 2.75 7.07 -2.32
C GLU A 78 1.99 7.30 -3.62
N SER A 79 0.71 7.66 -3.50
CA SER A 79 -0.17 7.88 -4.63
C SER A 79 0.07 9.24 -5.27
N ASP A 80 0.29 9.23 -6.59
CA ASP A 80 0.43 10.44 -7.43
C ASP A 80 -0.91 11.14 -7.72
N LYS A 81 -2.03 10.62 -7.21
CA LYS A 81 -3.34 11.27 -7.38
C LYS A 81 -3.30 12.69 -6.78
N PRO A 82 -3.93 13.70 -7.43
CA PRO A 82 -4.01 15.05 -6.87
C PRO A 82 -4.73 15.05 -5.53
N LEU A 83 -4.34 15.96 -4.64
CA LEU A 83 -4.99 16.17 -3.35
C LEU A 83 -6.36 16.82 -3.55
N GLN A 84 -7.28 16.57 -2.63
CA GLN A 84 -8.59 17.21 -2.65
C GLN A 84 -8.48 18.58 -2.00
N VAL A 85 -8.74 19.64 -2.78
CA VAL A 85 -8.72 21.02 -2.28
C VAL A 85 -10.15 21.50 -2.13
N GLU A 86 -10.48 22.02 -0.95
CA GLU A 86 -11.80 22.57 -0.67
C GLU A 86 -11.65 23.98 -0.10
N TYR A 87 -12.50 24.90 -0.54
CA TYR A 87 -12.51 26.26 -0.01
C TYR A 87 -13.39 26.32 1.24
N ASN A 88 -12.77 26.56 2.40
CA ASN A 88 -13.46 26.69 3.67
C ASN A 88 -12.72 27.70 4.57
N PRO A 89 -12.96 29.01 4.39
CA PRO A 89 -12.23 30.08 5.10
C PRO A 89 -12.53 30.13 6.60
N ASN A 90 -13.61 29.52 7.06
CA ASN A 90 -13.98 29.47 8.48
C ASN A 90 -13.33 28.29 9.22
N HIS A 91 -12.55 27.44 8.54
CA HIS A 91 -11.94 26.26 9.13
C HIS A 91 -10.62 26.63 9.85
N PRO A 92 -10.35 26.13 11.08
CA PRO A 92 -9.13 26.45 11.82
C PRO A 92 -7.83 26.06 11.09
N SER A 93 -7.90 25.02 10.25
CA SER A 93 -6.78 24.52 9.44
C SER A 93 -6.77 25.07 8.00
N ALA A 94 -7.49 26.15 7.71
CA ALA A 94 -7.42 26.81 6.41
C ALA A 94 -6.10 27.58 6.24
N ASP A 95 -5.60 27.64 5.01
CA ASP A 95 -4.49 28.52 4.66
C ASP A 95 -4.93 30.00 4.65
N LYS A 96 -3.99 30.92 4.44
CA LYS A 96 -4.22 32.37 4.33
C LYS A 96 -5.27 32.75 3.30
N ASP A 97 -5.41 31.93 2.26
CA ASP A 97 -6.38 32.11 1.18
C ASP A 97 -7.71 31.40 1.43
N GLY A 98 -7.90 30.75 2.59
CA GLY A 98 -9.15 30.08 2.96
C GLY A 98 -9.31 28.65 2.42
N TYR A 99 -8.25 28.05 1.88
CA TYR A 99 -8.28 26.67 1.36
C TYR A 99 -7.86 25.66 2.42
N ILE A 100 -8.51 24.50 2.39
CA ILE A 100 -8.11 23.30 3.13
C ILE A 100 -7.68 22.23 2.15
N TYR A 101 -6.63 21.49 2.53
CA TYR A 101 -6.12 20.39 1.73
C TYR A 101 -6.43 19.07 2.42
N LYS A 102 -7.11 18.19 1.69
CA LYS A 102 -7.52 16.85 2.11
C LYS A 102 -6.70 15.76 1.42
N PRO A 103 -6.42 14.65 2.11
CA PRO A 103 -5.74 13.50 1.54
C PRO A 103 -6.46 12.94 0.32
N ASN A 104 -5.72 12.33 -0.59
CA ASN A 104 -6.25 11.63 -1.76
C ASN A 104 -6.70 10.19 -1.44
N VAL A 105 -7.18 9.95 -0.22
CA VAL A 105 -7.63 8.63 0.25
C VAL A 105 -9.14 8.49 0.05
N ASN A 106 -9.55 7.45 -0.67
CA ASN A 106 -10.96 7.07 -0.76
C ASN A 106 -11.23 5.87 0.15
N VAL A 107 -11.97 6.09 1.24
CA VAL A 107 -12.28 5.03 2.23
C VAL A 107 -13.00 3.85 1.59
N VAL A 108 -13.84 4.06 0.57
CA VAL A 108 -14.55 2.99 -0.13
C VAL A 108 -13.58 2.12 -0.92
N GLU A 109 -12.63 2.74 -1.63
CA GLU A 109 -11.57 2.02 -2.35
C GLU A 109 -10.65 1.26 -1.37
N GLU A 110 -10.29 1.87 -0.24
CA GLU A 110 -9.46 1.23 0.78
C GLU A 110 -10.18 0.02 1.42
N MET A 111 -11.47 0.12 1.72
CA MET A 111 -12.25 -1.01 2.23
C MET A 111 -12.37 -2.15 1.21
N ALA A 112 -12.48 -1.83 -0.08
CA ALA A 112 -12.45 -2.83 -1.15
C ALA A 112 -11.07 -3.44 -1.38
N ASN A 113 -10.00 -2.75 -0.95
CA ASN A 113 -8.63 -3.22 -1.04
C ASN A 113 -8.20 -4.09 0.15
N MET A 114 -9.00 -4.25 1.21
CA MET A 114 -8.74 -5.28 2.22
C MET A 114 -8.95 -6.69 1.66
#